data_AF-A0A8S4RWH0-F1
#
_entry.id   AF-A0A8S4RWH0-F1
#
_cell.length_a   1.000
_cell.length_b   1.000
_cell.length_c   1.000
_cell.angle_alpha   90.00
_cell.angle_beta   90.00
_cell.angle_gamma   90.00
#
_symmetry.space_group_name_H-M   'P 1'
#
loop_
_entity.id
_entity.type
_entity.pdbx_description
1 polymer ?
#
loop_
_entity_poly.entity_id
_entity_poly.type
_entity_poly.pdbx_seq_one_letter_code
_entity_poly.pdbx_strand_id
1 'polypeptide(L)'
;MKALLLRRRLHLKIVQTVFHPHRDSEVRVTRGCGWVTHEKDCYKDDNSDHLGTYCQCYNNLCNSAETVDPAVATFLFLIFAAVTYLWSGM
;
A
#
# COMPACT_ATOMS: atom_id res chain seq x y z
N MET A 1 -1.47 -33.59 -23.57
CA MET A 1 -0.53 -32.85 -22.70
C MET A 1 -1.25 -31.64 -22.13
N LYS A 2 -1.84 -31.75 -20.92
CA LYS A 2 -2.47 -30.60 -20.27
C LYS A 2 -1.34 -29.73 -19.74
N ALA A 3 -1.15 -28.55 -20.34
CA ALA A 3 -0.21 -27.57 -19.86
C ALA A 3 -0.56 -27.24 -18.41
N LEU A 4 0.25 -27.74 -17.49
CA LEU A 4 0.27 -27.35 -16.09
C LEU A 4 0.80 -25.91 -16.06
N LEU A 5 -0.05 -24.95 -16.42
CA LEU A 5 0.16 -23.55 -16.07
C LEU A 5 0.27 -23.53 -14.55
N LEU A 6 1.50 -23.47 -14.03
CA LEU A 6 1.75 -22.88 -12.71
C LEU A 6 1.14 -21.47 -12.78
N ARG A 7 -0.14 -21.34 -12.44
CA ARG A 7 -0.82 -20.06 -12.32
C ARG A 7 -0.13 -19.34 -11.17
N ARG A 8 0.87 -18.52 -11.47
CA ARG A 8 1.44 -17.58 -10.50
C ARG A 8 0.25 -16.82 -9.90
N ARG A 9 0.09 -16.85 -8.57
CA ARG A 9 -1.02 -16.14 -7.91
C ARG A 9 -0.85 -14.64 -8.18
N LEU A 10 -1.89 -14.04 -8.75
CA LEU A 10 -1.95 -12.60 -8.88
C LEU A 10 -2.36 -12.02 -7.53
N HIS A 11 -1.65 -11.00 -7.09
CA HIS A 11 -1.97 -10.21 -5.91
C HIS A 11 -2.38 -8.82 -6.38
N LEU A 12 -3.47 -8.30 -5.83
CA LEU A 12 -4.04 -7.01 -6.17
C LEU A 12 -3.96 -6.08 -4.96
N LYS A 13 -3.62 -4.82 -5.21
CA LYS A 13 -3.72 -3.70 -4.25
C LYS A 13 -4.49 -2.57 -4.92
N ILE A 14 -5.58 -2.15 -4.29
CA ILE A 14 -6.42 -1.04 -4.74
C ILE A 14 -6.36 0.02 -3.65
N VAL A 15 -5.97 1.23 -4.02
CA VAL A 15 -6.05 2.42 -3.17
C VAL A 15 -7.04 3.36 -3.82
N GLN A 16 -8.14 3.65 -3.15
CA GLN A 16 -9.21 4.50 -3.70
C GLN A 16 -9.52 5.61 -2.71
N THR A 17 -9.42 6.85 -3.17
CA THR A 17 -9.95 8.02 -2.47
C THR A 17 -11.36 8.26 -2.98
N VAL A 18 -12.35 8.03 -2.13
CA VAL A 18 -13.77 8.26 -2.42
C VAL A 18 -14.11 9.70 -2.05
N PHE A 19 -14.60 10.46 -3.02
CA PHE A 19 -15.02 11.84 -2.83
C PHE A 19 -16.46 11.89 -2.35
N HIS A 20 -16.74 12.83 -1.45
CA HIS A 20 -18.09 13.07 -0.97
C HIS A 20 -18.42 14.57 -1.03
N PRO A 21 -19.62 14.95 -1.48
CA PRO A 21 -19.97 16.36 -1.65
C PRO A 21 -20.17 17.12 -0.32
N HIS A 22 -20.48 16.41 0.76
CA HIS A 22 -20.90 17.01 2.04
C HIS A 22 -20.14 16.44 3.25
N ARG A 23 -19.05 15.70 3.02
CA ARG A 23 -18.21 15.17 4.09
C ARG A 23 -16.79 14.98 3.57
N ASP A 24 -15.87 14.75 4.47
CA ASP A 24 -14.48 14.50 4.13
C ASP A 24 -14.33 13.28 3.24
N SER A 25 -13.32 13.34 2.36
CA SER A 25 -13.00 12.23 1.47
C SER A 25 -12.44 11.04 2.26
N GLU A 26 -12.78 9.84 1.82
CA GLU A 26 -12.38 8.60 2.50
C GLU A 26 -11.34 7.84 1.66
N VAL A 27 -10.22 7.45 2.28
CA VAL A 27 -9.22 6.59 1.62
C VAL A 27 -9.47 5.14 2.00
N ARG A 28 -9.72 4.30 1.00
CA ARG A 28 -9.93 2.85 1.14
C ARG A 28 -8.77 2.08 0.51
N VAL A 29 -8.24 1.11 1.26
CA VAL A 29 -7.18 0.21 0.77
C VAL A 29 -7.70 -1.21 0.78
N THR A 30 -7.91 -1.78 -0.41
CA THR A 30 -8.34 -3.17 -0.57
C THR A 30 -7.19 -4.00 -1.11
N ARG A 31 -6.90 -5.14 -0.48
CA ARG A 31 -5.85 -6.08 -0.89
C ARG A 31 -6.47 -7.46 -1.09
N GLY A 32 -6.10 -8.13 -2.17
CA GLY A 32 -6.66 -9.46 -2.47
C GLY A 32 -5.77 -10.28 -3.39
N CYS A 33 -6.18 -11.51 -3.63
CA CYS A 33 -5.62 -12.36 -4.68
C CYS A 33 -6.63 -12.47 -5.82
N GLY A 34 -6.14 -12.58 -7.06
CA GLY A 34 -6.96 -12.63 -8.26
C GLY A 34 -6.45 -13.63 -9.29
N TRP A 35 -7.13 -13.65 -10.43
CA TRP A 35 -6.81 -14.53 -11.56
C TRP A 35 -6.87 -13.82 -12.92
N VAL A 36 -7.42 -12.61 -12.97
CA VAL A 36 -7.57 -11.82 -14.18
C VAL A 36 -6.52 -10.71 -14.16
N THR A 37 -5.66 -10.73 -15.18
CA THR A 37 -4.54 -9.82 -15.32
C THR A 37 -4.94 -8.63 -16.17
N HIS A 38 -4.65 -7.44 -15.69
CA HIS A 38 -4.68 -6.23 -16.49
C HIS A 38 -3.39 -6.11 -17.32
N GLU A 39 -3.40 -5.37 -18.42
CA GLU A 39 -2.22 -5.17 -19.28
C GLU A 39 -1.11 -4.36 -18.58
N LYS A 40 -1.51 -3.51 -17.63
CA LYS A 40 -0.60 -2.66 -16.84
C LYS A 40 -0.42 -3.22 -15.44
N ASP A 41 0.81 -3.15 -14.93
CA ASP A 41 1.14 -3.49 -13.55
C ASP A 41 0.44 -2.56 -12.55
N CYS A 42 0.32 -1.27 -12.89
CA CYS A 42 -0.50 -0.32 -12.16
C CYS A 42 -1.24 0.60 -13.14
N TYR A 43 -2.47 0.93 -12.82
CA TYR A 43 -3.25 1.94 -13.53
C TYR A 43 -4.06 2.79 -12.56
N LYS A 44 -4.46 3.98 -13.04
CA LYS A 44 -5.30 4.91 -12.30
C LYS A 44 -6.64 5.05 -13.00
N ASP A 45 -7.68 5.20 -12.20
CA ASP A 45 -9.02 5.59 -12.62
C ASP A 45 -9.39 6.84 -11.83
N ASP A 46 -9.67 7.93 -12.54
CA ASP A 46 -9.92 9.24 -11.93
C ASP A 46 -11.21 9.80 -12.51
N ASN A 47 -12.21 9.98 -11.64
CA ASN A 47 -13.52 10.49 -11.98
C ASN A 47 -14.07 11.36 -10.84
N SER A 48 -15.25 11.95 -11.06
CA SER A 48 -15.88 12.87 -10.10
C SER A 48 -16.16 12.24 -8.73
N ASP A 49 -16.30 10.92 -8.69
CA ASP A 49 -16.76 10.20 -7.51
C ASP A 49 -15.58 9.60 -6.74
N HIS A 50 -14.49 9.26 -7.43
CA HIS A 50 -13.31 8.69 -6.81
C HIS A 50 -12.04 8.80 -7.66
N LEU A 51 -10.91 8.79 -6.95
CA LEU A 51 -9.58 8.59 -7.50
C LEU A 51 -9.04 7.23 -7.03
N GLY A 52 -8.96 6.26 -7.94
CA GLY A 52 -8.49 4.90 -7.72
C GLY A 52 -7.11 4.63 -8.34
N THR A 53 -6.26 3.90 -7.63
CA THR A 53 -5.02 3.31 -8.14
C THR A 53 -5.07 1.80 -7.92
N TYR A 54 -4.93 1.05 -9.01
CA TYR A 54 -5.06 -0.40 -9.05
C TYR A 54 -3.71 -0.98 -9.47
N CYS A 55 -3.10 -1.79 -8.62
CA CYS A 55 -1.82 -2.44 -8.88
C CYS A 55 -1.93 -3.96 -8.77
N GLN A 56 -1.16 -4.67 -9.59
CA GLN A 56 -1.10 -6.11 -9.65
C GLN A 56 0.35 -6.62 -9.62
N CYS A 57 0.58 -7.77 -8.99
CA CYS A 57 1.92 -8.36 -8.88
C CYS A 57 1.86 -9.87 -8.62
N TYR A 58 2.97 -10.59 -8.87
CA TYR A 58 3.00 -12.06 -8.82
C TYR A 58 3.92 -12.65 -7.75
N ASN A 59 4.68 -11.78 -7.08
CA ASN A 59 5.58 -12.20 -6.01
C ASN A 59 4.77 -12.40 -4.72
N ASN A 60 5.23 -13.27 -3.83
CA ASN A 60 4.54 -13.46 -2.55
C ASN A 60 4.49 -12.15 -1.76
N LEU A 61 3.31 -11.82 -1.24
CA LEU A 61 3.06 -10.66 -0.37
C LEU A 61 3.42 -9.29 -0.99
N CYS A 62 3.58 -9.19 -2.31
CA CYS A 62 3.93 -7.93 -2.97
C CYS A 62 2.85 -6.84 -2.85
N ASN A 63 1.62 -7.20 -2.48
CA ASN A 63 0.54 -6.26 -2.21
C ASN A 63 0.47 -5.80 -0.72
N SER A 64 1.49 -6.08 0.08
CA SER A 64 1.53 -5.71 1.51
C SER A 64 1.45 -4.19 1.75
N ALA A 65 1.26 -3.82 3.01
CA ALA A 65 1.49 -2.44 3.45
C ALA A 65 2.98 -2.11 3.38
N GLU A 66 3.29 -0.82 3.26
CA GLU A 66 4.63 -0.34 3.56
C GLU A 66 4.91 -0.65 5.03
N THR A 67 6.02 -1.32 5.29
CA THR A 67 6.48 -1.66 6.63
C THR A 67 7.66 -0.76 6.96
N VAL A 68 7.59 -0.06 8.09
CA VAL A 68 8.76 0.63 8.63
C VAL A 68 9.70 -0.43 9.20
N ASP A 69 10.98 -0.37 8.82
CA ASP A 69 11.99 -1.23 9.43
C ASP A 69 12.07 -0.92 10.93
N PRO A 70 11.88 -1.91 11.83
CA PRO A 70 11.90 -1.68 13.26
C PRO A 70 13.22 -1.10 13.76
N ALA A 71 14.35 -1.44 13.13
CA ALA A 71 15.65 -0.87 13.49
C ALA A 71 15.71 0.64 13.19
N VAL A 72 15.15 1.07 12.05
CA VAL A 72 15.04 2.48 11.70
C VAL A 72 14.16 3.22 12.69
N ALA A 73 13.00 2.65 13.03
CA ALA A 73 12.10 3.23 14.03
C ALA A 73 12.78 3.37 15.41
N THR A 74 13.48 2.33 15.87
CA THR A 74 14.22 2.38 17.14
C THR A 74 15.33 3.43 17.10
N PHE A 75 16.10 3.50 16.01
CA PHE A 75 17.18 4.49 15.89
C PHE A 75 16.65 5.93 15.94
N LEU A 76 15.57 6.21 15.20
CA LEU A 76 14.91 7.51 15.24
C LEU A 76 14.36 7.85 16.63
N PHE A 77 13.79 6.86 17.33
CA PHE A 77 13.30 7.04 18.70
C PHE A 77 14.44 7.37 19.67
N LEU A 78 15.58 6.69 19.58
CA LEU A 78 16.75 6.96 20.43
C LEU A 78 17.32 8.36 20.17
N ILE A 79 17.41 8.79 18.91
CA ILE A 79 17.82 10.16 18.57
C ILE A 79 16.86 11.16 19.18
N PHE A 80 15.55 10.96 18.98
CA PHE A 80 14.54 11.85 19.53
C PHE A 80 14.63 11.94 21.06
N ALA A 81 14.75 10.81 21.74
CA ALA A 81 14.90 10.75 23.19
C ALA A 81 16.17 11.48 23.67
N ALA A 82 17.31 11.29 22.99
CA ALA A 82 18.56 11.97 23.32
C ALA A 82 18.44 13.49 23.14
N VAL A 83 17.84 13.96 22.05
CA VAL A 83 17.62 15.39 21.81
C VAL A 83 16.71 15.99 22.88
N THR A 84 15.60 15.31 23.22
CA THR A 84 14.70 15.81 24.28
C THR A 84 15.35 15.80 25.66
N TYR A 85 16.20 14.80 25.95
CA TYR A 85 16.93 14.71 27.21
C TYR A 85 17.95 15.85 27.33
N LEU A 86 18.73 16.11 26.27
CA LEU A 86 19.72 17.19 26.25
C LEU A 86 19.05 18.57 26.31
N TRP A 87 17.88 18.74 25.68
CA TRP A 87 17.10 19.98 25.78
C TRP A 87 16.54 20.18 27.19
N SER A 88 15.99 19.13 27.81
CA SER A 88 15.29 19.22 29.10
C SER A 88 16.22 19.15 30.31
N GLY A 89 17.45 18.68 30.11
CA GLY A 89 18.50 18.56 31.13
C GLY A 89 19.51 19.71 31.14
N MET A 90 19.33 20.72 30.28
CA MET A 90 19.96 22.04 30.37
C MET A 90 19.04 23.04 31.07
#